data_AF-A0A4V3IX06-F1
#
_entry.id   AF-A0A4V3IX06-F1
#
_cell.length_a   1.000
_cell.length_b   1.000
_cell.length_c   1.000
_cell.angle_alpha   90.00
_cell.angle_beta   90.00
_cell.angle_gamma   90.00
#
_symmetry.space_group_name_H-M   'P 1'
#
loop_
_entity.id
_entity.type
_entity.pdbx_description
1 polymer ?
#
loop_
_entity_poly.entity_id
_entity_poly.type
_entity_poly.pdbx_seq_one_letter_code
_entity_poly.pdbx_strand_id
1 'polypeptide(L)'
;MTTVCAPALPVPAALTPTPRLRLTRRGRLVFTTLATVPLVIGAMSLAINGGAAGAVDSATGIDLMSYTTDSGIVTTLAYSPTDVGSARFITVEPGQTLWDLAEEISPAADPRDVVADIKRLNALSVETLQPGQRLEIPADS
;
A
#
# COMPACT_ATOMS: atom_id res chain seq x y z
N MET A 1 30.18 83.89 -20.54
CA MET A 1 29.07 83.36 -21.37
C MET A 1 29.71 82.49 -22.44
N THR A 2 29.52 81.20 -22.58
CA THR A 2 28.66 80.24 -21.88
C THR A 2 29.29 78.87 -22.13
N THR A 3 29.32 78.07 -21.07
CA THR A 3 29.87 76.73 -20.96
C THR A 3 29.30 75.77 -22.02
N VAL A 4 30.20 74.97 -22.61
CA VAL A 4 29.88 73.78 -23.40
C VAL A 4 29.42 72.67 -22.45
N CYS A 5 28.24 72.09 -22.70
CA CYS A 5 27.79 70.87 -22.03
C CYS A 5 27.61 69.79 -23.10
N ALA A 6 28.43 68.73 -23.00
CA ALA A 6 28.50 67.64 -23.97
C ALA A 6 27.35 66.63 -23.79
N PRO A 7 26.81 66.02 -24.86
CA PRO A 7 25.82 64.96 -24.75
C PRO A 7 26.48 63.68 -24.23
N ALA A 8 25.81 63.03 -23.26
CA ALA A 8 26.23 61.78 -22.66
C ALA A 8 26.32 60.65 -23.69
N LEU A 9 27.48 59.98 -23.75
CA LEU A 9 27.69 58.79 -24.57
C LEU A 9 26.92 57.60 -23.99
N PRO A 10 26.31 56.74 -24.82
CA PRO A 10 25.68 55.51 -24.35
C PRO A 10 26.73 54.51 -23.85
N VAL A 11 26.48 53.97 -22.65
CA VAL A 11 27.28 52.93 -22.00
C VAL A 11 27.14 51.60 -22.77
N PRO A 12 28.22 50.91 -23.14
CA PRO A 12 28.11 49.58 -23.73
C PRO A 12 27.65 48.58 -22.66
N ALA A 13 26.46 48.01 -22.86
CA ALA A 13 25.95 46.93 -22.04
C ALA A 13 26.89 45.71 -22.14
N ALA A 14 27.34 45.20 -21.01
CA ALA A 14 28.18 44.01 -20.92
C ALA A 14 27.44 42.78 -21.47
N LEU A 15 28.10 42.01 -22.34
CA LEU A 15 27.57 40.76 -22.88
C LEU A 15 27.71 39.64 -21.84
N THR A 16 26.60 39.07 -21.39
CA THR A 16 26.59 37.85 -20.55
C THR A 16 27.00 36.64 -21.40
N PRO A 17 28.08 35.92 -21.06
CA PRO A 17 28.45 34.73 -21.80
C PRO A 17 27.43 33.62 -21.56
N THR A 18 26.68 33.23 -22.59
CA THR A 18 25.79 32.06 -22.52
C THR A 18 26.61 30.79 -22.73
N PRO A 19 26.70 29.87 -21.74
CA PRO A 19 27.44 28.62 -21.92
C PRO A 19 26.67 27.70 -22.88
N ARG A 20 27.16 27.56 -24.11
CA ARG A 20 26.59 26.63 -25.10
C ARG A 20 27.42 25.36 -25.16
N LEU A 21 27.14 24.41 -24.28
CA LEU A 21 27.81 23.11 -24.29
C LEU A 21 27.21 22.25 -25.42
N ARG A 22 27.84 22.29 -26.59
CA ARG A 22 27.43 21.50 -27.76
C ARG A 22 27.93 20.07 -27.62
N LEU A 23 27.13 19.20 -27.01
CA LEU A 23 27.35 17.76 -27.08
C LEU A 23 27.02 17.29 -28.51
N THR A 24 28.08 17.01 -29.29
CA THR A 24 27.92 16.37 -30.59
C THR A 24 27.38 14.95 -30.38
N ARG A 25 26.69 14.37 -31.38
CA ARG A 25 26.05 13.05 -31.30
C ARG A 25 26.93 11.94 -30.68
N ARG A 26 28.27 12.06 -30.81
CA ARG A 26 29.27 11.17 -30.20
C ARG A 26 29.48 11.44 -28.69
N GLY A 27 29.50 12.71 -28.28
CA GLY A 27 29.64 13.10 -26.87
C GLY A 27 28.48 12.68 -25.98
N ARG A 28 27.26 12.62 -26.53
CA ARG A 28 26.09 12.11 -25.77
C ARG A 28 26.25 10.63 -25.40
N LEU A 29 26.79 9.81 -26.31
CA LEU A 29 27.01 8.38 -26.05
C LEU A 29 28.08 8.17 -24.98
N VAL A 30 29.16 8.94 -25.04
CA VAL A 30 30.23 8.92 -24.02
C VAL A 30 29.70 9.34 -22.65
N PHE A 31 28.86 10.37 -22.58
CA PHE A 31 28.35 10.87 -21.30
C PHE A 31 27.42 9.85 -20.63
N THR A 32 26.54 9.20 -21.41
CA THR A 32 25.64 8.18 -20.87
C THR A 32 26.39 6.93 -20.45
N THR A 33 27.39 6.48 -21.21
CA THR A 33 28.17 5.30 -20.79
C THR A 33 28.98 5.60 -19.54
N LEU A 34 29.58 6.79 -19.43
CA LEU A 34 30.37 7.18 -18.27
C LEU A 34 29.52 7.30 -17.00
N ALA A 35 28.25 7.70 -17.11
CA ALA A 35 27.31 7.71 -16.00
C ALA A 35 26.77 6.30 -15.65
N THR A 36 26.43 5.49 -16.67
CA THR A 36 25.77 4.19 -16.46
C THR A 36 26.72 3.10 -16.00
N VAL A 37 27.97 3.07 -16.50
CA VAL A 37 28.95 2.02 -16.17
C VAL A 37 29.19 1.88 -14.65
N PRO A 38 29.51 2.94 -13.88
CA PRO A 38 29.71 2.79 -12.43
C PRO A 38 28.45 2.36 -11.70
N LEU A 39 27.26 2.78 -12.15
CA LEU A 39 25.98 2.39 -11.55
C LEU A 39 25.71 0.89 -11.73
N VAL A 40 25.94 0.35 -12.93
CA VAL A 40 25.79 -1.10 -13.21
C VAL A 40 26.79 -1.91 -12.38
N ILE A 41 28.04 -1.46 -12.29
CA ILE A 41 29.06 -2.12 -11.47
C ILE A 41 28.65 -2.14 -9.99
N GLY A 42 28.13 -1.03 -9.47
CA GLY A 42 27.61 -0.94 -8.09
C GLY A 42 26.43 -1.88 -7.85
N ALA A 43 25.44 -1.88 -8.76
CA ALA A 43 24.28 -2.76 -8.67
C ALA A 43 24.67 -4.24 -8.75
N MET A 44 25.58 -4.60 -9.66
CA MET A 44 26.07 -5.98 -9.80
C MET A 44 26.84 -6.43 -8.55
N SER A 45 27.68 -5.55 -7.99
CA SER A 45 28.44 -5.86 -6.76
C SER A 45 27.52 -6.04 -5.56
N LEU A 46 26.47 -5.21 -5.47
CA LEU A 46 25.43 -5.34 -4.45
C LEU A 46 24.57 -6.60 -4.65
N ALA A 47 24.33 -7.06 -5.88
CA ALA A 47 23.62 -8.31 -6.11
C ALA A 47 24.45 -9.56 -5.72
N ILE A 48 25.78 -9.49 -5.86
CA ILE A 48 26.66 -10.63 -5.54
C ILE A 48 26.92 -10.74 -4.03
N ASN A 49 26.99 -9.62 -3.30
CA ASN A 49 27.30 -9.60 -1.87
C ASN A 49 26.11 -9.21 -0.96
N GLY A 50 25.10 -8.54 -1.50
CA GLY A 50 23.87 -8.20 -0.80
C GLY A 50 22.97 -9.42 -0.76
N GLY A 51 22.97 -10.12 0.38
CA GLY A 51 22.07 -11.24 0.61
C GLY A 51 20.62 -10.86 0.29
N ALA A 52 19.84 -11.83 -0.20
CA ALA A 52 18.44 -11.61 -0.55
C ALA A 52 17.67 -11.04 0.64
N ALA A 53 17.27 -9.77 0.57
CA ALA A 53 16.24 -9.23 1.44
C ALA A 53 14.89 -9.72 0.91
N GLY A 54 14.53 -10.95 1.26
CA GLY A 54 13.17 -11.44 1.05
C GLY A 54 12.24 -10.65 1.97
N ALA A 55 11.39 -9.80 1.39
CA ALA A 55 10.15 -9.46 2.08
C ALA A 55 9.45 -10.80 2.29
N VAL A 56 9.35 -11.25 3.55
CA VAL A 56 8.45 -12.33 3.90
C VAL A 56 7.05 -11.78 3.70
N ASP A 57 6.51 -11.97 2.50
CA ASP A 57 5.08 -11.95 2.33
C ASP A 57 4.61 -13.15 3.16
N SER A 58 3.87 -12.90 4.24
CA SER A 58 3.23 -13.94 5.05
C SER A 58 2.10 -14.63 4.26
N ALA A 59 2.38 -15.00 3.01
CA ALA A 59 1.47 -15.56 2.03
C ALA A 59 1.04 -16.99 2.39
N THR A 60 1.63 -17.60 3.41
CA THR A 60 1.20 -18.91 3.90
C THR A 60 0.09 -18.82 4.95
N GLY A 61 -0.27 -17.62 5.44
CA GLY A 61 -1.28 -17.41 6.47
C GLY A 61 -0.90 -17.96 7.85
N ILE A 62 -0.11 -19.02 7.92
CA ILE A 62 0.29 -19.67 9.17
C ILE A 62 1.05 -18.73 10.10
N ASP A 63 0.44 -18.37 11.23
CA ASP A 63 1.10 -17.67 12.33
C ASP A 63 1.83 -18.70 13.18
N LEU A 64 3.15 -18.58 13.29
CA LEU A 64 3.99 -19.53 14.00
C LEU A 64 4.31 -18.98 15.39
N MET A 65 3.66 -19.53 16.41
CA MET A 65 3.99 -19.23 17.80
C MET A 65 5.03 -20.24 18.29
N SER A 66 6.21 -19.76 18.68
CA SER A 66 7.23 -20.59 19.32
C SER A 66 7.25 -20.33 20.82
N TYR A 67 7.15 -21.40 21.62
CA TYR A 67 7.36 -21.33 23.05
C TYR A 67 8.52 -22.23 23.43
N THR A 68 9.45 -21.67 24.20
CA THR A 68 10.52 -22.47 24.82
C THR A 68 10.00 -22.95 26.15
N THR A 69 9.90 -24.27 26.31
CA THR A 69 9.56 -24.87 27.58
C THR A 69 10.78 -24.82 28.50
N ASP A 70 10.57 -24.80 29.81
CA ASP A 70 11.64 -24.80 30.83
C ASP A 70 12.65 -25.97 30.66
N SER A 71 12.21 -27.05 30.03
CA SER A 71 13.04 -28.20 29.61
C SER A 71 13.99 -27.92 28.44
N GLY A 72 14.05 -26.69 27.92
CA GLY A 72 14.89 -26.28 26.78
C GLY A 72 14.36 -26.74 25.42
N ILE A 73 13.18 -27.36 25.38
CA ILE A 73 12.53 -27.79 24.13
C ILE A 73 11.77 -26.60 23.54
N VAL A 74 12.09 -26.24 22.30
CA VAL A 74 11.34 -25.25 21.50
C VAL A 74 10.17 -25.97 20.86
N THR A 75 8.95 -25.66 21.29
CA THR A 75 7.74 -26.16 20.64
C THR A 75 7.18 -25.08 19.72
N THR A 76 6.93 -25.44 18.47
CA THR A 76 6.35 -24.58 17.46
C THR A 76 4.91 -25.00 17.19
N LEU A 77 3.97 -24.10 17.46
CA LEU A 77 2.57 -24.27 17.07
C LEU A 77 2.35 -23.51 15.77
N ALA A 78 1.90 -24.21 14.73
CA ALA A 78 1.45 -23.59 13.49
C ALA A 78 -0.05 -23.31 13.61
N TYR A 79 -0.43 -22.03 13.66
CA TYR A 79 -1.82 -21.60 13.56
C TYR A 79 -2.13 -21.29 12.11
N SER A 80 -2.94 -22.11 11.42
CA SER A 80 -3.43 -21.79 10.08
C SER A 80 -4.72 -20.97 10.20
N PRO A 81 -4.74 -19.67 9.84
CA PRO A 81 -5.93 -18.83 9.92
C PRO A 81 -6.94 -19.13 8.81
N THR A 82 -6.78 -20.23 8.07
CA THR A 82 -7.70 -20.62 6.99
C THR A 82 -9.12 -20.95 7.46
N ASP A 83 -9.36 -20.96 8.77
CA ASP A 83 -10.68 -21.13 9.39
C ASP A 83 -11.17 -19.86 10.12
N VAL A 84 -10.47 -18.73 9.98
CA VAL A 84 -11.07 -17.43 10.29
C VAL A 84 -11.83 -17.05 9.03
N GLY A 85 -13.08 -17.53 8.94
CA GLY A 85 -13.96 -17.27 7.79
C GLY A 85 -13.85 -15.82 7.36
N SER A 86 -13.78 -15.57 6.05
CA SER A 86 -13.63 -14.24 5.46
C SER A 86 -14.73 -13.31 5.96
N ALA A 87 -14.50 -12.63 7.08
CA ALA A 87 -15.51 -11.85 7.76
C ALA A 87 -15.95 -10.70 6.85
N ARG A 88 -17.14 -10.83 6.26
CA ARG A 88 -17.72 -9.79 5.41
C ARG A 88 -18.47 -8.82 6.30
N PHE A 89 -18.18 -7.53 6.18
CA PHE A 89 -18.87 -6.49 6.94
C PHE A 89 -19.84 -5.72 6.05
N ILE A 90 -21.07 -5.52 6.54
CA ILE A 90 -22.08 -4.68 5.90
C ILE A 90 -22.55 -3.61 6.88
N THR A 91 -22.74 -2.40 6.37
CA THR A 91 -23.34 -1.29 7.10
C THR A 91 -24.83 -1.28 6.85
N VAL A 92 -25.63 -1.25 7.91
CA VAL A 92 -27.10 -1.24 7.83
C VAL A 92 -27.60 0.14 7.38
N GLU A 93 -28.43 0.18 6.33
CA GLU A 93 -29.05 1.42 5.85
C GLU A 93 -30.26 1.85 6.72
N PRO A 94 -30.62 3.15 6.74
CA PRO A 94 -31.80 3.61 7.47
C PRO A 94 -33.09 2.92 7.00
N GLY A 95 -33.74 2.19 7.91
CA GLY A 95 -34.99 1.47 7.61
C GLY A 95 -34.80 0.04 7.10
N GLN A 96 -33.55 -0.43 6.94
CA GLN A 96 -33.25 -1.81 6.57
C GLN A 96 -33.38 -2.75 7.78
N THR A 97 -33.99 -3.93 7.57
CA THR A 97 -34.16 -4.94 8.63
C THR A 97 -33.17 -6.10 8.46
N LEU A 98 -32.90 -6.84 9.55
CA LEU A 98 -32.10 -8.08 9.48
C LEU A 98 -32.70 -9.10 8.51
N TRP A 99 -34.03 -9.09 8.37
CA TRP A 99 -34.75 -10.00 7.51
C TRP A 99 -34.50 -9.70 6.03
N ASP A 100 -34.66 -8.44 5.63
CA ASP A 100 -34.38 -8.00 4.26
C ASP A 100 -32.90 -8.22 3.89
N LEU A 101 -32.01 -7.98 4.85
CA LEU A 101 -30.58 -8.19 4.67
C LEU A 101 -30.21 -9.67 4.52
N ALA A 102 -30.88 -10.57 5.26
CA ALA A 102 -30.68 -12.02 5.13
C ALA A 102 -31.14 -12.53 3.76
N GLU A 103 -32.30 -12.09 3.28
CA GLU A 103 -32.81 -12.43 1.94
C GLU A 103 -31.90 -11.93 0.82
N GLU A 104 -31.27 -10.77 0.97
CA GLU A 104 -30.32 -10.23 0.00
C GLU A 104 -29.01 -11.02 -0.04
N ILE A 105 -28.50 -11.43 1.13
CA ILE A 105 -27.18 -12.07 1.25
C ILE A 105 -27.22 -13.55 0.87
N SER A 106 -28.22 -14.29 1.35
CA SER A 106 -28.38 -15.73 1.06
C SER A 106 -29.82 -16.04 0.66
N PRO A 107 -30.20 -15.79 -0.61
CA PRO A 107 -31.57 -15.99 -1.09
C PRO A 107 -31.99 -17.46 -1.17
N ALA A 108 -31.05 -18.39 -1.06
CA ALA A 108 -31.29 -19.83 -1.10
C ALA A 108 -31.44 -20.46 0.29
N ALA A 109 -31.03 -19.76 1.37
CA ALA A 109 -31.15 -20.20 2.74
C ALA A 109 -32.46 -19.73 3.40
N ASP A 110 -32.87 -20.37 4.49
CA ASP A 110 -33.98 -19.84 5.31
C ASP A 110 -33.52 -18.55 6.00
N PRO A 111 -34.18 -17.40 5.78
CA PRO A 111 -33.83 -16.14 6.43
C PRO A 111 -33.78 -16.23 7.96
N ARG A 112 -34.57 -17.13 8.57
CA ARG A 112 -34.59 -17.31 10.04
C ARG A 112 -33.26 -17.81 10.58
N ASP A 113 -32.63 -18.74 9.85
CA ASP A 113 -31.37 -19.34 10.26
C ASP A 113 -30.22 -18.34 10.07
N VAL A 114 -30.21 -17.63 8.94
CA VAL A 114 -29.23 -16.57 8.65
C VAL A 114 -29.31 -15.43 9.66
N VAL A 115 -30.51 -15.00 10.06
CA VAL A 115 -30.69 -13.99 11.11
C VAL A 115 -30.17 -14.49 12.46
N ALA A 116 -30.42 -15.76 12.81
CA ALA A 116 -29.89 -16.34 14.04
C ALA A 116 -28.36 -16.40 14.03
N ASP A 117 -27.76 -16.70 12.89
CA ASP A 117 -26.31 -16.74 12.69
C ASP A 117 -25.68 -15.35 12.77
N ILE A 118 -26.25 -14.35 12.10
CA ILE A 118 -25.80 -12.96 12.16
C ILE A 118 -25.91 -12.43 13.60
N LYS A 119 -26.99 -12.73 14.31
CA LYS A 119 -27.15 -12.31 15.72
C LYS A 119 -26.10 -12.95 16.63
N ARG A 120 -25.82 -14.24 16.44
CA ARG A 120 -24.81 -14.98 17.21
C ARG A 120 -23.42 -14.43 16.95
N LEU A 121 -23.08 -14.16 15.69
CA LEU A 121 -21.78 -13.65 15.26
C LEU A 121 -21.52 -12.24 15.79
N ASN A 122 -22.56 -11.40 15.83
CA ASN A 122 -22.46 -9.99 16.27
C ASN A 122 -22.88 -9.76 17.73
N ALA A 123 -23.13 -10.82 18.51
CA ALA A 123 -23.62 -10.76 19.88
C ALA A 123 -24.86 -9.84 20.07
N LEU A 124 -25.77 -9.81 19.10
CA LEU A 124 -26.92 -8.91 19.11
C LEU A 124 -28.02 -9.41 20.05
N SER A 125 -28.32 -8.60 21.07
CA SER A 125 -29.34 -8.92 22.09
C SER A 125 -30.75 -8.41 21.73
N VAL A 126 -30.88 -7.52 20.75
CA VAL A 126 -32.14 -6.89 20.32
C VAL A 126 -32.29 -6.93 18.80
N GLU A 127 -33.53 -7.04 18.31
CA GLU A 127 -33.87 -7.11 16.87
C GLU A 127 -33.80 -5.75 16.16
N THR A 128 -33.80 -4.65 16.92
CA THR A 128 -33.72 -3.30 16.38
C THR A 128 -32.27 -2.91 16.12
N LEU A 129 -31.87 -3.00 14.86
CA LEU A 129 -30.61 -2.45 14.37
C LEU A 129 -30.64 -0.92 14.39
N GLN A 130 -29.49 -0.31 14.69
CA GLN A 130 -29.32 1.13 14.49
C GLN A 130 -28.84 1.40 13.06
N PRO A 131 -29.39 2.42 12.35
CA PRO A 131 -28.84 2.85 11.08
C PRO A 131 -27.35 3.21 11.21
N GLY A 132 -26.52 2.71 10.29
CA GLY A 132 -25.06 2.87 10.33
C GLY A 132 -24.33 1.85 11.20
N GLN A 133 -25.03 0.88 11.81
CA GLN A 133 -24.42 -0.22 12.54
C GLN A 133 -23.69 -1.17 11.58
N ARG A 134 -22.46 -1.54 11.93
CA ARG A 134 -21.64 -2.49 11.17
C ARG A 134 -21.91 -3.91 11.67
N LEU A 135 -22.29 -4.79 10.76
CA LEU A 135 -22.57 -6.19 11.03
C LEU A 135 -21.60 -7.09 10.29
N GLU A 136 -21.07 -8.07 11.01
CA GLU A 136 -20.31 -9.18 10.46
C GLU A 136 -21.28 -10.23 9.89
N ILE A 137 -20.99 -10.70 8.70
CA ILE A 137 -21.82 -11.65 7.96
C ILE A 137 -21.05 -12.96 7.84
N PRO A 138 -21.69 -14.12 8.13
CA PRO A 138 -21.09 -15.43 7.91
C PRO A 138 -20.60 -15.59 6.46
N ALA A 139 -19.39 -16.11 6.29
CA ALA A 139 -18.73 -16.16 4.97
C ALA A 139 -19.25 -17.27 4.05
N ASP A 140 -20.07 -18.21 4.55
CA ASP A 140 -20.61 -19.32 3.78
C ASP A 140 -21.99 -19.72 4.32
N SER A 141 -23.04 -19.48 3.54
CA SER A 141 -24.38 -20.08 3.71
C SER A 141 -25.14 -20.06 2.39
#